data_AF-A0A8B6MBA2-F1
#
_entry.id   AF-A0A8B6MBA2-F1
#
_cell.length_a   1.000
_cell.length_b   1.000
_cell.length_c   1.000
_cell.angle_alpha   90.00
_cell.angle_beta   90.00
_cell.angle_gamma   90.00
#
_symmetry.space_group_name_H-M   'P 1'
#
loop_
_entity.id
_entity.type
_entity.pdbx_description
1 polymer ?
#
loop_
_entity_poly.entity_id
_entity_poly.type
_entity_poly.pdbx_seq_one_letter_code
_entity_poly.pdbx_strand_id
1 'polypeptide(L)' 'MCERLPTINGGRIQVCLHNDAVVQGLSELPFTQDVERWAVLTVGTGLGNASYTNRAPQKRSRR' A
#
# COMPACT_ATOMS: atom_id res chain seq x y z
N MET A 1 12.97 19.01 -0.83
CA MET A 1 13.51 17.65 -0.59
C MET A 1 13.49 16.81 -1.88
N CYS A 2 12.34 16.68 -2.55
CA CYS A 2 12.21 15.87 -3.78
C CYS A 2 13.07 16.35 -4.97
N GLU A 3 13.35 17.64 -5.09
CA GLU A 3 14.19 18.20 -6.18
C GLU A 3 15.67 17.82 -6.09
N ARG A 4 16.12 17.28 -4.94
CA ARG A 4 17.51 16.84 -4.72
C ARG A 4 17.70 15.34 -4.90
N LEU A 5 16.62 14.59 -5.16
CA LEU A 5 16.71 13.16 -5.40
C LEU A 5 17.10 12.90 -6.86
N PRO A 6 18.09 12.04 -7.13
CA PRO A 6 18.48 11.71 -8.49
C PRO A 6 17.32 11.02 -9.22
N THR A 7 17.33 11.05 -10.55
CA THR A 7 16.38 10.25 -11.33
C THR A 7 16.84 8.79 -11.40
N ILE A 8 15.92 7.84 -11.30
CA ILE A 8 16.19 6.41 -11.56
C ILE A 8 15.61 6.07 -12.93
N ASN A 9 16.44 5.63 -13.87
CA ASN A 9 16.04 5.33 -15.27
C ASN A 9 15.22 6.45 -15.95
N GLY A 10 15.57 7.71 -15.69
CA GLY A 10 14.86 8.88 -16.24
C GLY A 10 13.51 9.20 -15.56
N GLY A 11 13.09 8.42 -14.56
CA GLY A 11 11.91 8.68 -13.75
C GLY A 11 12.23 9.51 -12.50
N ARG A 12 11.25 10.33 -12.06
CA ARG A 12 11.31 10.99 -10.75
C ARG A 12 11.17 9.96 -9.64
N ILE A 13 12.01 10.04 -8.62
CA ILE A 13 11.86 9.25 -7.40
C ILE A 13 10.65 9.76 -6.60
N GLN A 14 9.81 8.84 -6.16
CA GLN A 14 8.78 9.09 -5.16
C GLN A 14 9.15 8.35 -3.88
N VAL A 15 9.17 9.07 -2.76
CA VAL A 15 9.30 8.49 -1.42
C VAL A 15 7.95 8.60 -0.74
N CYS A 16 7.46 7.49 -0.20
CA CYS A 16 6.27 7.47 0.64
C CYS A 16 6.64 6.95 2.02
N LEU A 17 6.10 7.59 3.06
CA LEU A 17 6.27 7.15 4.43
C LEU A 17 4.93 6.61 4.91
N HIS A 18 4.93 5.34 5.32
CA HIS A 18 3.76 4.67 5.86
C HIS A 18 3.98 4.32 7.34
N ASN A 19 2.89 4.26 8.09
CA ASN A 19 2.92 3.66 9.43
C ASN A 19 3.22 2.16 9.30
N ASP A 20 3.88 1.58 10.31
CA ASP A 20 4.25 0.16 10.31
C ASP A 20 3.04 -0.77 10.12
N ALA A 21 1.91 -0.50 10.79
CA ALA A 21 0.68 -1.29 10.61
C ALA A 21 0.12 -1.21 9.18
N VAL A 22 0.43 -0.15 8.43
CA VAL A 22 0.06 -0.03 7.02
C VAL A 22 0.94 -0.94 6.17
N VAL A 23 2.26 -0.91 6.39
CA VAL A 23 3.20 -1.75 5.61
C VAL A 23 2.97 -3.23 5.93
N GLN A 24 2.78 -3.56 7.21
CA GLN A 24 2.44 -4.90 7.65
C GLN A 24 1.08 -5.34 7.11
N GLY A 25 0.07 -4.47 7.07
CA GLY A 25 -1.21 -4.86 6.48
C GLY A 25 -1.11 -5.10 4.98
N LEU A 26 -0.35 -4.28 4.24
CA LEU A 26 -0.17 -4.44 2.80
C LEU A 26 0.48 -5.77 2.38
N SER A 27 1.21 -6.47 3.27
CA SER A 27 1.70 -7.82 2.97
C SER A 27 0.58 -8.84 2.77
N GLU A 28 -0.60 -8.58 3.35
CA GLU A 28 -1.77 -9.46 3.25
C GLU A 28 -2.63 -9.20 2.01
N LEU A 29 -2.38 -8.11 1.28
CA LEU A 29 -3.14 -7.72 0.09
C LEU A 29 -3.30 -8.85 -0.97
N PRO A 30 -2.31 -9.74 -1.22
CA PRO A 30 -2.48 -10.85 -2.15
C PRO A 30 -3.55 -11.87 -1.72
N PHE A 31 -3.89 -11.94 -0.44
CA PHE A 31 -4.77 -12.94 0.15
C PHE A 31 -6.17 -12.41 0.48
N THR A 32 -6.36 -11.09 0.46
CA THR A 32 -7.61 -10.44 0.87
C THR A 32 -8.40 -9.85 -0.31
N GLN A 33 -8.10 -10.27 -1.55
CA GLN A 33 -8.69 -9.71 -2.77
C GLN A 33 -10.15 -10.13 -3.02
N ASP A 34 -10.65 -11.10 -2.27
CA ASP A 34 -11.99 -11.67 -2.35
C ASP A 34 -13.07 -10.86 -1.60
N VAL A 35 -12.66 -9.88 -0.79
CA VAL A 35 -13.55 -9.00 -0.04
C VAL A 35 -13.44 -7.54 -0.50
N GLU A 36 -14.50 -6.75 -0.37
CA GLU A 36 -14.46 -5.30 -0.73
C GLU A 36 -13.59 -4.51 0.25
N ARG A 37 -13.72 -4.80 1.55
CA ARG A 37 -13.06 -4.08 2.64
C ARG A 37 -12.50 -5.05 3.65
N TRP A 38 -11.35 -4.71 4.18
CA TRP A 38 -10.65 -5.49 5.18
C TRP A 38 -9.80 -4.55 6.04
N ALA A 39 -9.39 -5.04 7.21
CA ALA A 39 -8.60 -4.27 8.15
C ALA A 39 -7.62 -5.18 8.86
N VAL A 40 -6.56 -4.57 9.40
CA VAL A 40 -5.57 -5.24 10.24
C VAL A 40 -5.49 -4.54 11.59
N LEU A 41 -5.30 -5.35 12.62
CA LEU A 41 -5.00 -4.93 13.98
C LEU A 41 -3.71 -5.65 14.39
N THR A 42 -2.65 -4.90 14.60
CA THR A 42 -1.36 -5.43 15.03
C THR A 42 -1.20 -5.22 16.52
N VAL A 43 -0.83 -6.29 17.24
CA VAL A 43 -0.68 -6.29 18.69
C VAL A 43 0.74 -6.71 19.03
N GLY A 44 1.45 -5.85 19.76
CA GLY A 44 2.81 -6.09 20.24
C GLY A 44 3.04 -5.29 21.52
N THR A 45 4.13 -4.54 21.60
CA THR A 45 4.38 -3.58 22.70
C THR A 45 3.43 -2.37 22.65
N GLY A 46 2.81 -2.13 21.49
CA GLY A 46 1.73 -1.18 21.28
C GLY A 46 0.61 -1.79 20.43
N LEU A 47 -0.34 -0.95 20.04
CA LEU A 47 -1.48 -1.33 19.20
C LEU A 47 -1.46 -0.50 17.91
N GLY A 48 -1.44 -1.19 16.77
CA GLY A 48 -1.49 -0.57 15.44
C GLY A 48 -2.72 -1.04 14.67
N ASN A 49 -3.27 -0.19 13.80
CA ASN A 49 -4.38 -0.57 12.95
C ASN A 49 -4.29 0.09 11.57
N ALA A 50 -4.89 -0.55 10.58
CA ALA A 50 -5.11 0.01 9.24
C ALA A 50 -6.37 -0.61 8.62
N SER A 51 -7.08 0.16 7.80
CA SER A 51 -8.24 -0.32 7.03
C SER A 51 -8.02 -0.07 5.54
N TYR A 52 -8.50 -1.00 4.73
CA TYR A 52 -8.29 -1.03 3.28
C TYR A 52 -9.61 -1.23 2.57
N THR A 53 -9.68 -0.67 1.37
CA THR A 53 -10.76 -0.93 0.40
C THR A 53 -10.11 -1.40 -0.89
N ASN A 54 -10.46 -2.59 -1.34
CA ASN A 54 -9.92 -3.14 -2.56
C ASN A 54 -10.44 -2.36 -3.77
N ARG A 55 -9.55 -2.10 -4.72
CA ARG A 55 -9.92 -1.43 -5.95
C ARG A 55 -10.71 -2.40 -6.82
N ALA A 56 -11.80 -1.93 -7.43
CA ALA A 56 -12.49 -2.70 -8.44
C ALA A 56 -11.50 -3.11 -9.56
N PRO A 57 -11.59 -4.34 -10.08
CA PRO A 57 -10.72 -4.79 -11.15
C PRO A 57 -10.82 -3.80 -12.33
N GLN A 58 -9.69 -3.19 -12.71
CA GLN A 58 -9.66 -2.34 -13.90
C GLN A 58 -10.01 -3.20 -15.10
N LYS A 59 -11.08 -2.82 -15.83
CA LYS A 59 -11.36 -3.40 -17.14
C LYS A 59 -10.15 -3.13 -18.04
N ARG A 60 -9.37 -4.18 -18.35
CA ARG A 60 -8.29 -4.08 -19.35
C ARG A 60 -8.91 -3.61 -20.66
N SER A 61 -8.65 -2.36 -21.03
CA SER A 61 -8.90 -1.85 -22.39
C SER A 61 -8.04 -2.68 -23.34
N ARG A 62 -8.64 -3.66 -24.02
CA ARG A 62 -8.02 -4.32 -25.18
C ARG A 62 -7.70 -3.23 -26.21
N ARG A 63 -6.41 -2.95 -26.42
CA ARG A 63 -5.92 -2.36 -27.67
C ARG A 63 -5.50 -3.49 -28.59
#